data_AF-A0A3G1A5X3-F1
#
_entry.id   AF-A0A3G1A5X3-F1
#
_cell.length_a   1.000
_cell.length_b   1.000
_cell.length_c   1.000
_cell.angle_alpha   90.00
_cell.angle_beta   90.00
_cell.angle_gamma   90.00
#
_symmetry.space_group_name_H-M   'P 1'
#
loop_
_entity.id
_entity.type
_entity.pdbx_description
1 polymer ?
#
loop_
_entity_poly.entity_id
_entity_poly.type
_entity_poly.pdbx_seq_one_letter_code
_entity_poly.pdbx_strand_id
1 'polypeptide(L)'
;MNTKKILIVSVVLVAVLVFAVNSHAQPITVAVDLGHGESNKYLSYIMGNITGVQWRIITTTITPDVLKGVDILLLGQPTVAFSPDEIQAIKDWLFSGNKVLYVAGDSDYGPGQKTIVQINDLLAGIGTKLRLEHGSVYSDNPNVTAKAYYRMLSFVEPDNVPGLFTDIIKQGVTKPILMHGPGCIIWQDAQGKYHDPVKETFPGLIRIVWAHKAYIGDNTPPIPYVYDPMTYGKGTGDHDFVMYAAEYFSDKNSLVVVAGESLYGDYEPAWASSYYGVSLDGPLFVQNLIKWWVKLITTGPIERKLGDLSQSVSTLSGNLNQLSSQVSSQGSAIQKMQGDIQSIKNDVDSLKATVNSLAGTVNELMILVIVEAVLIVVVLALMFLRKPKASSATEVKK
;
A
#
# COMPACT_ATOMS: atom_id res chain seq x y z
N MET A 1 2.90 -33.19 -3.95
CA MET A 1 4.21 -32.50 -3.81
C MET A 1 5.10 -33.36 -2.92
N ASN A 2 6.27 -33.78 -3.39
CA ASN A 2 7.02 -34.90 -2.76
C ASN A 2 7.65 -34.48 -1.42
N THR A 3 7.43 -35.28 -0.36
CA THR A 3 7.80 -35.04 1.06
C THR A 3 9.27 -34.67 1.29
N LYS A 4 10.17 -35.10 0.39
CA LYS A 4 11.60 -34.74 0.44
C LYS A 4 11.88 -33.25 0.21
N LYS A 5 11.04 -32.53 -0.56
CA LYS A 5 11.21 -31.08 -0.80
C LYS A 5 10.78 -30.23 0.40
N ILE A 6 9.80 -30.70 1.18
CA ILE A 6 9.34 -30.03 2.40
C ILE A 6 10.42 -30.12 3.49
N LEU A 7 11.05 -31.30 3.65
CA LEU A 7 12.08 -31.52 4.66
C LEU A 7 13.32 -30.64 4.49
N ILE A 8 13.77 -30.41 3.24
CA ILE A 8 14.94 -29.58 2.96
C ILE A 8 14.66 -28.09 3.23
N VAL A 9 13.45 -27.61 2.88
CA VAL A 9 13.03 -26.24 3.21
C VAL A 9 12.94 -26.05 4.73
N SER A 10 12.41 -27.04 5.46
CA SER A 10 12.31 -26.98 6.93
C SER A 10 13.68 -26.98 7.63
N VAL A 11 14.65 -27.77 7.15
CA VAL A 11 16.00 -27.81 7.77
C VAL A 11 16.79 -26.52 7.52
N VAL A 12 16.66 -25.91 6.34
CA VAL A 12 17.28 -24.60 6.05
C VAL A 12 16.63 -23.49 6.89
N LEU A 13 15.30 -23.52 7.06
CA LEU A 13 14.59 -22.54 7.90
C LEU A 13 15.00 -22.64 9.38
N VAL A 14 15.13 -23.85 9.90
CA VAL A 14 15.57 -24.10 11.30
C VAL A 14 17.03 -23.70 11.50
N ALA A 15 17.91 -23.94 10.52
CA ALA A 15 19.30 -23.50 10.61
C ALA A 15 19.41 -21.96 10.65
N VAL A 16 18.61 -21.24 9.86
CA VAL A 16 18.57 -19.75 9.89
C VAL A 16 18.01 -19.24 11.23
N LEU A 17 16.97 -19.89 11.77
CA LEU A 17 16.41 -19.56 13.07
C LEU A 17 17.42 -19.73 14.21
N VAL A 18 18.24 -20.79 14.20
CA VAL A 18 19.22 -21.06 15.27
C VAL A 18 20.39 -20.06 15.28
N PHE A 19 20.76 -19.46 14.14
CA PHE A 19 21.77 -18.40 14.09
C PHE A 19 21.24 -17.02 14.51
N ALA A 20 19.91 -16.80 14.51
CA ALA A 20 19.31 -15.52 14.88
C ALA A 20 19.11 -15.33 16.40
N VAL A 21 19.15 -16.40 17.21
CA VAL A 21 18.72 -16.33 18.62
C VAL A 21 19.81 -15.87 19.60
N ASN A 22 21.04 -15.56 19.15
CA ASN A 22 22.14 -15.21 20.05
C ASN A 22 22.79 -13.85 19.75
N SER A 23 21.97 -12.81 19.63
CA SER A 23 22.42 -11.46 19.99
C SER A 23 21.53 -10.96 21.12
N HIS A 24 22.04 -10.99 22.35
CA HIS A 24 21.57 -10.04 23.37
C HIS A 24 21.85 -8.64 22.80
N ALA A 25 20.87 -8.08 22.09
CA ALA A 25 20.99 -6.78 21.44
C ALA A 25 21.29 -5.75 22.54
N GLN A 26 22.41 -5.06 22.41
CA GLN A 26 22.68 -3.90 23.23
C GLN A 26 21.47 -2.95 23.16
N PRO A 27 21.08 -2.31 24.27
CA PRO A 27 19.94 -1.40 24.24
C PRO A 27 20.20 -0.27 23.23
N ILE A 28 19.19 0.03 22.41
CA ILE A 28 19.26 1.09 21.41
C ILE A 28 19.59 2.42 22.08
N THR A 29 20.61 3.12 21.58
CA THR A 29 20.99 4.44 22.08
C THR A 29 20.40 5.54 21.21
N VAL A 30 19.58 6.41 21.81
CA VAL A 30 19.05 7.63 21.22
C VAL A 30 19.84 8.82 21.73
N ALA A 31 20.56 9.49 20.85
CA ALA A 31 21.24 10.74 21.14
C ALA A 31 20.35 11.93 20.76
N VAL A 32 20.37 12.95 21.59
CA VAL A 32 19.59 14.17 21.45
C VAL A 32 20.53 15.35 21.49
N ASP A 33 20.44 16.20 20.48
CA ASP A 33 21.26 17.39 20.40
C ASP A 33 20.65 18.57 21.18
N LEU A 34 21.50 19.20 21.98
CA LEU A 34 21.31 20.50 22.63
C LEU A 34 22.56 21.39 22.43
N GLY A 35 23.52 20.94 21.61
CA GLY A 35 24.78 21.64 21.33
C GLY A 35 24.61 22.76 20.30
N HIS A 36 23.52 22.76 19.53
CA HIS A 36 23.27 23.70 18.43
C HIS A 36 22.14 24.69 18.73
N GLY A 37 21.86 24.91 20.02
CA GLY A 37 20.98 25.97 20.51
C GLY A 37 19.50 25.59 20.58
N GLU A 38 19.19 24.30 20.49
CA GLU A 38 17.85 23.77 20.74
C GLU A 38 17.39 24.09 22.17
N SER A 39 16.09 24.36 22.31
CA SER A 39 15.45 24.33 23.63
C SER A 39 15.43 22.89 24.18
N ASN A 40 15.31 22.73 25.50
CA ASN A 40 15.09 21.42 26.12
C ASN A 40 13.62 21.17 26.47
N LYS A 41 12.70 22.03 25.99
CA LYS A 41 11.27 21.90 26.25
C LYS A 41 10.77 20.51 25.83
N TYR A 42 10.01 19.89 26.73
CA TYR A 42 9.49 18.53 26.65
C TYR A 42 10.50 17.36 26.64
N LEU A 43 11.80 17.62 26.52
CA LEU A 43 12.81 16.56 26.44
C LEU A 43 12.77 15.61 27.65
N SER A 44 12.65 16.14 28.87
CA SER A 44 12.54 15.32 30.08
C SER A 44 11.30 14.42 30.09
N TYR A 45 10.19 14.87 29.52
CA TYR A 45 8.97 14.07 29.38
C TYR A 45 9.15 12.98 28.33
N ILE A 46 9.75 13.29 27.17
CA ILE A 46 10.07 12.31 26.12
C ILE A 46 10.93 11.20 26.70
N MET A 47 12.05 11.57 27.34
CA MET A 47 13.01 10.63 27.93
C MET A 47 12.36 9.80 29.05
N GLY A 48 11.49 10.41 29.86
CA GLY A 48 10.81 9.72 30.96
C GLY A 48 9.71 8.75 30.52
N ASN A 49 9.07 8.98 29.37
CA ASN A 49 8.00 8.11 28.86
C ASN A 49 8.52 7.00 27.94
N ILE A 50 9.71 7.17 27.34
CA ILE A 50 10.31 6.21 26.42
C ILE A 50 11.52 5.56 27.10
N THR A 51 11.27 4.53 27.90
CA THR A 51 12.27 3.89 28.77
C THR A 51 12.95 2.66 28.17
N GLY A 52 12.47 2.20 27.00
CA GLY A 52 13.03 1.04 26.29
C GLY A 52 14.33 1.32 25.52
N VAL A 53 14.88 2.53 25.64
CA VAL A 53 16.11 2.97 24.97
C VAL A 53 17.04 3.63 25.99
N GLN A 54 18.32 3.72 25.65
CA GLN A 54 19.28 4.53 26.38
C GLN A 54 19.33 5.93 25.78
N TRP A 55 19.15 6.95 26.63
CA TRP A 55 19.23 8.34 26.21
C TRP A 55 20.62 8.90 26.43
N ARG A 56 21.10 9.68 25.45
CA ARG A 56 22.34 10.46 25.53
C ARG A 56 22.05 11.89 25.12
N ILE A 57 22.48 12.85 25.92
CA ILE A 57 22.39 14.28 25.55
C ILE A 57 23.76 14.70 25.00
N ILE A 58 23.75 15.37 23.86
CA ILE A 58 24.92 15.99 23.24
C ILE A 58 24.84 17.49 23.51
N THR A 59 25.88 18.06 24.11
CA THR A 59 26.00 19.51 24.39
C THR A 59 27.28 20.10 23.81
N THR A 60 27.94 19.36 22.92
CA THR A 60 29.23 19.69 22.31
C THR A 60 29.16 19.42 20.82
N THR A 61 30.16 19.89 20.07
CA THR A 61 30.36 19.55 18.65
C THR A 61 30.17 18.06 18.38
N ILE A 62 29.47 17.74 17.29
CA ILE A 62 29.16 16.36 16.92
C ILE A 62 30.35 15.74 16.18
N THR A 63 31.10 14.90 16.88
CA THR A 63 32.27 14.19 16.32
C THR A 63 32.00 12.69 16.18
N PRO A 64 32.82 11.93 15.42
CA PRO A 64 32.70 10.48 15.36
C PRO A 64 32.73 9.81 16.74
N ASP A 65 33.50 10.34 17.68
CA ASP A 65 33.57 9.83 19.05
C ASP A 65 32.28 10.08 19.84
N VAL A 66 31.66 11.26 19.68
CA VAL A 66 30.35 11.57 20.29
C VAL A 66 29.26 10.63 19.77
N LEU A 67 29.30 10.32 18.47
CA LEU A 67 28.35 9.43 17.79
C LEU A 67 28.62 7.93 18.04
N LYS A 68 29.71 7.58 18.74
CA LYS A 68 30.05 6.18 18.98
C LYS A 68 28.96 5.47 19.80
N GLY A 69 28.43 4.39 19.23
CA GLY A 69 27.36 3.61 19.85
C GLY A 69 25.99 4.29 19.84
N VAL A 70 25.82 5.41 19.14
CA VAL A 70 24.51 6.03 18.88
C VAL A 70 23.83 5.29 17.74
N ASP A 71 22.53 5.02 17.87
CA ASP A 71 21.72 4.34 16.85
C ASP A 71 20.69 5.26 16.21
N ILE A 72 20.18 6.22 17.00
CA ILE A 72 19.24 7.24 16.58
C ILE A 72 19.79 8.60 17.03
N LEU A 73 19.86 9.57 16.12
CA LEU A 73 20.27 10.94 16.42
C LEU A 73 19.09 11.88 16.16
N LEU A 74 18.72 12.65 17.17
CA LEU A 74 17.69 13.67 17.08
C LEU A 74 18.34 15.05 17.06
N LEU A 75 18.11 15.78 15.97
CA LEU A 75 18.43 17.19 15.82
C LEU A 75 17.10 17.93 15.84
N GLY A 76 16.83 18.63 16.93
CA GLY A 76 15.53 19.24 17.23
C GLY A 76 15.25 20.44 16.34
N GLN A 77 15.45 21.65 16.83
CA GLN A 77 15.39 22.88 16.05
C GLN A 77 16.71 23.65 16.21
N PRO A 78 17.78 23.27 15.48
CA PRO A 78 19.07 23.93 15.61
C PRO A 78 18.95 25.41 15.22
N THR A 79 19.65 26.26 15.97
CA THR A 79 19.77 27.70 15.71
C THR A 79 21.20 28.09 15.31
N VAL A 80 22.12 27.13 15.39
CA VAL A 80 23.53 27.24 15.01
C VAL A 80 23.79 26.28 13.84
N ALA A 81 24.53 26.75 12.84
CA ALA A 81 24.91 25.93 11.70
C ALA A 81 25.91 24.84 12.11
N PHE A 82 25.78 23.66 11.51
CA PHE A 82 26.74 22.58 11.63
C PHE A 82 27.98 22.88 10.77
N SER A 83 29.16 22.58 11.31
CA SER A 83 30.40 22.66 10.53
C SER A 83 30.48 21.55 9.47
N PRO A 84 31.29 21.71 8.40
CA PRO A 84 31.49 20.65 7.41
C PRO A 84 31.96 19.32 8.01
N ASP A 85 32.79 19.36 9.06
CA ASP A 85 33.29 18.17 9.74
C ASP A 85 32.17 17.45 10.52
N GLU A 86 31.25 18.19 11.13
CA GLU A 86 30.08 17.61 11.80
C GLU A 86 29.13 16.96 10.80
N ILE A 87 28.82 17.66 9.70
CA ILE A 87 27.99 17.12 8.61
C ILE A 87 28.60 15.81 8.09
N GLN A 88 29.91 15.78 7.87
CA GLN A 88 30.61 14.57 7.44
C GLN A 88 30.57 13.45 8.49
N ALA A 89 30.76 13.77 9.78
CA ALA A 89 30.65 12.80 10.86
C ALA A 89 29.25 12.19 10.96
N ILE A 90 28.20 13.00 10.84
CA ILE A 90 26.80 12.55 10.84
C ILE A 90 26.54 11.67 9.61
N LYS A 91 27.05 12.05 8.43
CA LYS A 91 26.91 11.27 7.19
C LYS A 91 27.54 9.88 7.30
N ASP A 92 28.78 9.83 7.76
CA ASP A 92 29.53 8.57 7.90
C ASP A 92 28.90 7.68 8.98
N TRP A 93 28.47 8.28 10.10
CA TRP A 93 27.69 7.57 11.10
C TRP A 93 26.40 6.99 10.51
N LEU A 94 25.58 7.81 9.84
CA LEU A 94 24.29 7.40 9.28
C LEU A 94 24.45 6.24 8.28
N PHE A 95 25.46 6.32 7.41
CA PHE A 95 25.70 5.31 6.38
C PHE A 95 26.62 4.16 6.80
N SER A 96 27.03 4.09 8.08
CA SER A 96 27.54 2.85 8.69
C SER A 96 26.49 1.75 8.81
N GLY A 97 25.20 2.13 8.70
CA GLY A 97 24.06 1.25 8.56
C GLY A 97 23.26 1.03 9.85
N ASN A 98 21.98 0.69 9.70
CA ASN A 98 21.03 0.53 10.80
C ASN A 98 20.92 1.79 11.69
N LYS A 99 20.89 2.98 11.07
CA LYS A 99 20.82 4.27 11.79
C LYS A 99 19.60 5.09 11.40
N VAL A 100 19.11 5.91 12.31
CA VAL A 100 18.06 6.90 12.03
C VAL A 100 18.50 8.30 12.42
N LEU A 101 18.50 9.20 11.44
CA LEU A 101 18.65 10.64 11.65
C LEU A 101 17.28 11.30 11.64
N TYR A 102 16.93 12.02 12.70
CA TYR A 102 15.80 12.94 12.71
C TYR A 102 16.34 14.36 12.71
N VAL A 103 15.80 15.20 11.81
CA VAL A 103 16.12 16.62 11.72
C VAL A 103 14.81 17.40 11.65
N ALA A 104 14.63 18.38 12.51
CA ALA A 104 13.50 19.29 12.40
C ALA A 104 13.93 20.75 12.31
N GLY A 105 13.01 21.56 11.82
CA GLY A 105 13.20 23.00 11.70
C GLY A 105 11.97 23.77 12.13
N ASP A 106 11.70 24.83 11.37
CA ASP A 106 10.55 25.72 11.55
C ASP A 106 10.10 26.16 10.15
N SER A 107 9.02 26.92 10.11
CA SER A 107 8.63 27.75 8.97
C SER A 107 9.52 28.99 8.81
N ASP A 108 9.26 29.80 7.79
CA ASP A 108 10.02 31.04 7.51
C ASP A 108 9.64 32.23 8.42
N TYR A 109 8.77 32.03 9.42
CA TYR A 109 8.40 33.07 10.37
C TYR A 109 9.49 33.33 11.42
N GLY A 110 9.73 34.60 11.74
CA GLY A 110 10.68 35.00 12.78
C GLY A 110 12.11 34.50 12.48
N PRO A 111 12.78 33.79 13.40
CA PRO A 111 14.14 33.27 13.16
C PRO A 111 14.18 32.05 12.24
N GLY A 112 13.02 31.44 11.92
CA GLY A 112 12.96 30.13 11.26
C GLY A 112 13.55 30.11 9.84
N GLN A 113 13.58 31.24 9.13
CA GLN A 113 14.28 31.36 7.85
C GLN A 113 15.78 30.98 7.94
N LYS A 114 16.45 31.29 9.05
CA LYS A 114 17.85 30.86 9.28
C LYS A 114 17.94 29.36 9.56
N THR A 115 17.02 28.84 10.35
CA THR A 115 16.93 27.41 10.66
C THR A 115 16.70 26.58 9.40
N ILE A 116 15.82 27.03 8.49
CA ILE A 116 15.61 26.37 7.17
C ILE A 116 16.92 26.28 6.39
N VAL A 117 17.69 27.36 6.29
CA VAL A 117 18.99 27.36 5.59
C VAL A 117 19.96 26.37 6.24
N GLN A 118 20.14 26.45 7.56
CA GLN A 118 21.06 25.58 8.30
C GLN A 118 20.73 24.09 8.14
N ILE A 119 19.44 23.75 8.17
CA ILE A 119 18.97 22.38 8.00
C ILE A 119 19.11 21.94 6.55
N ASN A 120 18.74 22.78 5.59
CA ASN A 120 18.87 22.42 4.17
C ASN A 120 20.34 22.22 3.77
N ASP A 121 21.28 22.98 4.34
CA ASP A 121 22.71 22.78 4.17
C ASP A 121 23.17 21.43 4.75
N LEU A 122 22.73 21.09 5.97
CA LEU A 122 22.97 19.78 6.57
C LEU A 122 22.41 18.65 5.68
N LEU A 123 21.12 18.71 5.32
CA LEU A 123 20.43 17.70 4.53
C LEU A 123 21.09 17.50 3.14
N ALA A 124 21.52 18.59 2.51
CA ALA A 124 22.29 18.55 1.27
C ALA A 124 23.65 17.87 1.46
N GLY A 125 24.37 18.19 2.55
CA GLY A 125 25.65 17.56 2.87
C GLY A 125 25.55 16.06 3.17
N ILE A 126 24.50 15.64 3.90
CA ILE A 126 24.16 14.23 4.10
C ILE A 126 23.87 13.54 2.77
N GLY A 127 23.19 14.23 1.85
CA GLY A 127 22.81 13.72 0.53
C GLY A 127 21.42 13.11 0.47
N THR A 128 20.56 13.42 1.44
CA THR A 128 19.11 13.17 1.29
C THR A 128 18.51 14.18 0.30
N LYS A 129 17.40 13.80 -0.34
CA LYS A 129 16.62 14.65 -1.23
C LYS A 129 15.67 15.58 -0.50
N LEU A 130 15.32 15.28 0.74
CA LEU A 130 14.34 16.04 1.52
C LEU A 130 14.87 17.43 1.89
N ARG A 131 14.00 18.43 1.88
CA ARG A 131 14.29 19.82 2.25
C ARG A 131 13.11 20.43 2.97
N LEU A 132 13.37 21.42 3.82
CA LEU A 132 12.35 22.34 4.30
C LEU A 132 12.07 23.39 3.23
N GLU A 133 10.79 23.69 3.01
CA GLU A 133 10.35 24.79 2.16
C GLU A 133 10.57 26.15 2.84
N HIS A 134 10.84 27.18 2.04
CA HIS A 134 10.85 28.58 2.48
C HIS A 134 9.42 29.14 2.53
N GLY A 135 8.66 28.76 3.55
CA GLY A 135 7.32 29.29 3.79
C GLY A 135 6.69 28.74 5.07
N SER A 136 5.52 29.26 5.43
CA SER A 136 4.68 28.73 6.51
C SER A 136 3.38 28.16 5.97
N VAL A 137 2.98 27.00 6.46
CA VAL A 137 1.66 26.43 6.18
C VAL A 137 0.65 27.02 7.16
N TYR A 138 -0.40 27.63 6.63
CA TYR A 138 -1.45 28.30 7.39
C TYR A 138 -2.83 27.78 6.99
N SER A 139 -3.84 28.04 7.82
CA SER A 139 -5.23 27.78 7.46
C SER A 139 -6.17 28.73 8.19
N ASP A 140 -7.17 29.25 7.49
CA ASP A 140 -8.26 30.01 8.13
C ASP A 140 -9.39 29.08 8.62
N ASN A 141 -9.26 27.77 8.41
CA ASN A 141 -10.26 26.79 8.81
C ASN A 141 -10.07 26.42 10.30
N PRO A 142 -11.06 26.69 11.17
CA PRO A 142 -10.94 26.45 12.61
C PRO A 142 -10.87 24.96 12.99
N ASN A 143 -11.22 24.04 12.08
CA ASN A 143 -11.15 22.60 12.34
C ASN A 143 -9.74 22.01 12.20
N VAL A 144 -8.82 22.76 11.59
CA VAL A 144 -7.42 22.35 11.38
C VAL A 144 -6.45 23.33 12.03
N THR A 145 -6.93 24.16 12.95
CA THR A 145 -6.11 25.13 13.69
C THR A 145 -6.50 25.25 15.16
N ALA A 146 -5.52 25.57 16.01
CA ALA A 146 -5.74 25.81 17.43
C ALA A 146 -5.92 27.32 17.74
N LYS A 147 -7.12 27.86 17.48
CA LYS A 147 -7.53 29.26 17.71
C LYS A 147 -6.84 30.35 16.89
N ALA A 148 -5.80 30.05 16.12
CA ALA A 148 -5.17 31.01 15.22
C ALA A 148 -4.66 30.31 13.96
N TYR A 149 -4.63 31.03 12.84
CA TYR A 149 -4.40 30.48 11.51
C TYR A 149 -3.01 29.82 11.32
N TYR A 150 -2.05 30.15 12.17
CA TYR A 150 -0.69 29.62 12.16
C TYR A 150 -0.45 28.46 13.12
N ARG A 151 -1.44 28.12 13.96
CA ARG A 151 -1.32 27.02 14.93
C ARG A 151 -1.92 25.77 14.33
N MET A 152 -1.21 25.20 13.36
CA MET A 152 -1.73 24.13 12.53
C MET A 152 -1.94 22.85 13.34
N LEU A 153 -3.10 22.23 13.13
CA LEU A 153 -3.38 20.86 13.54
C LEU A 153 -3.07 19.96 12.33
N SER A 154 -2.12 19.05 12.52
CA SER A 154 -1.65 18.16 11.46
C SER A 154 -1.92 16.71 11.81
N PHE A 155 -2.11 15.90 10.78
CA PHE A 155 -2.68 14.56 10.88
C PHE A 155 -1.63 13.49 10.57
N VAL A 156 -1.53 12.49 11.45
CA VAL A 156 -0.56 11.40 11.34
C VAL A 156 -1.09 10.35 10.37
N GLU A 157 -0.77 10.53 9.10
CA GLU A 157 -1.25 9.73 7.97
C GLU A 157 -0.08 9.21 7.15
N PRO A 158 0.71 8.26 7.71
CA PRO A 158 1.88 7.75 7.04
C PRO A 158 1.54 6.94 5.80
N ASP A 159 2.38 7.05 4.77
CA ASP A 159 2.36 6.16 3.61
C ASP A 159 2.40 4.70 4.08
N ASN A 160 1.55 3.87 3.48
CA ASN A 160 1.44 2.45 3.86
C ASN A 160 2.58 1.65 3.23
N VAL A 161 3.66 1.45 3.97
CA VAL A 161 4.84 0.67 3.58
C VAL A 161 5.08 -0.41 4.63
N PRO A 162 4.32 -1.53 4.61
CA PRO A 162 4.37 -2.56 5.66
C PRO A 162 5.76 -3.15 5.87
N GLY A 163 6.53 -3.34 4.79
CA GLY A 163 7.92 -3.82 4.85
C GLY A 163 8.88 -2.87 5.57
N LEU A 164 8.45 -1.66 5.91
CA LEU A 164 9.16 -0.69 6.75
C LEU A 164 8.41 -0.37 8.05
N PHE A 165 7.34 -1.10 8.40
CA PHE A 165 6.58 -0.94 9.65
C PHE A 165 5.97 0.44 9.88
N THR A 166 5.58 1.15 8.80
CA THR A 166 5.02 2.51 8.92
C THR A 166 3.65 2.55 9.60
N ASP A 167 2.98 1.41 9.75
CA ASP A 167 1.74 1.24 10.50
C ASP A 167 1.89 1.56 12.00
N ILE A 168 3.09 1.34 12.57
CA ILE A 168 3.41 1.67 13.97
C ILE A 168 3.20 3.16 14.24
N ILE A 169 3.55 4.03 13.28
CA ILE A 169 3.54 5.48 13.45
C ILE A 169 2.15 5.99 13.84
N LYS A 170 1.09 5.49 13.18
CA LYS A 170 -0.30 5.91 13.43
C LYS A 170 -1.05 5.06 14.45
N GLN A 171 -0.39 4.08 15.07
CA GLN A 171 -1.05 3.14 15.97
C GLN A 171 -1.68 3.85 17.18
N GLY A 172 -3.00 3.82 17.27
CA GLY A 172 -3.76 4.44 18.36
C GLY A 172 -3.88 5.96 18.30
N VAL A 173 -3.29 6.61 17.28
CA VAL A 173 -3.46 8.05 17.06
C VAL A 173 -4.86 8.30 16.52
N THR A 174 -5.60 9.18 17.18
CA THR A 174 -7.00 9.55 16.87
C THR A 174 -7.21 11.06 16.82
N LYS A 175 -6.28 11.83 17.36
CA LYS A 175 -6.29 13.30 17.39
C LYS A 175 -5.11 13.85 16.60
N PRO A 176 -5.18 15.10 16.13
CA PRO A 176 -4.05 15.73 15.46
C PRO A 176 -2.88 15.96 16.42
N ILE A 177 -1.74 16.28 15.84
CA ILE A 177 -0.59 16.88 16.53
C ILE A 177 -0.56 18.39 16.24
N LEU A 178 0.14 19.14 17.08
CA LEU A 178 0.36 20.57 16.86
C LEU A 178 1.60 20.80 16.00
N MET A 179 1.49 21.73 15.07
CA MET A 179 2.61 22.39 14.41
C MET A 179 2.46 23.89 14.60
N HIS A 180 3.24 24.45 15.52
CA HIS A 180 3.23 25.86 15.89
C HIS A 180 4.14 26.69 14.99
N GLY A 181 5.28 26.14 14.58
CA GLY A 181 6.14 26.60 13.50
C GLY A 181 5.89 25.76 12.24
N PRO A 182 4.79 25.98 11.50
CA PRO A 182 4.29 25.01 10.52
C PRO A 182 5.08 25.03 9.21
N GLY A 183 6.33 24.55 9.22
CA GLY A 183 7.10 24.30 8.00
C GLY A 183 6.58 23.08 7.23
N CYS A 184 6.77 23.04 5.92
CA CYS A 184 6.48 21.87 5.09
C CYS A 184 7.72 21.33 4.39
N ILE A 185 7.62 20.07 3.97
CA ILE A 185 8.70 19.33 3.33
C ILE A 185 8.51 19.38 1.83
N ILE A 186 9.60 19.63 1.12
CA ILE A 186 9.74 19.43 -0.33
C ILE A 186 10.90 18.48 -0.59
N TRP A 187 11.16 18.15 -1.85
CA TRP A 187 12.36 17.39 -2.20
C TRP A 187 13.06 17.94 -3.43
N GLN A 188 14.36 17.70 -3.50
CA GLN A 188 15.23 18.14 -4.59
C GLN A 188 15.76 16.92 -5.35
N ASP A 189 15.66 16.94 -6.67
CA ASP A 189 16.22 15.89 -7.51
C ASP A 189 17.75 16.03 -7.68
N ALA A 190 18.37 15.08 -8.39
CA ALA A 190 19.81 15.10 -8.62
C ALA A 190 20.26 16.25 -9.54
N GLN A 191 19.32 16.91 -10.24
CA GLN A 191 19.56 18.06 -11.11
C GLN A 191 19.40 19.40 -10.36
N GLY A 192 19.02 19.36 -9.08
CA GLY A 192 18.80 20.54 -8.26
C GLY A 192 17.39 21.11 -8.37
N LYS A 193 16.46 20.47 -9.08
CA LYS A 193 15.07 20.91 -9.21
C LYS A 193 14.28 20.52 -7.96
N TYR A 194 13.45 21.43 -7.47
CA TYR A 194 12.54 21.17 -6.35
C TYR A 194 11.18 20.63 -6.82
N HIS A 195 10.58 19.77 -5.99
CA HIS A 195 9.37 19.02 -6.31
C HIS A 195 8.42 18.94 -5.12
N ASP A 196 7.13 18.83 -5.46
CA ASP A 196 6.01 18.71 -4.53
C ASP A 196 5.81 17.24 -4.10
N PRO A 197 6.08 16.84 -2.84
CA PRO A 197 5.87 15.47 -2.39
C PRO A 197 4.39 15.05 -2.29
N VAL A 198 3.45 16.00 -2.37
CA VAL A 198 2.02 15.68 -2.46
C VAL A 198 1.72 15.01 -3.79
N LYS A 199 2.33 15.51 -4.88
CA LYS A 199 2.05 15.09 -6.26
C LYS A 199 3.07 14.12 -6.83
N GLU A 200 4.32 14.24 -6.40
CA GLU A 200 5.45 13.49 -6.94
C GLU A 200 6.10 12.63 -5.87
N THR A 201 6.67 11.50 -6.29
CA THR A 201 7.34 10.56 -5.38
C THR A 201 8.73 10.20 -5.92
N PHE A 202 9.60 9.70 -5.05
CA PHE A 202 10.87 9.10 -5.43
C PHE A 202 11.14 7.84 -4.60
N PRO A 203 11.99 6.90 -5.08
CA PRO A 203 12.32 5.69 -4.33
C PRO A 203 12.87 6.01 -2.94
N GLY A 204 12.21 5.51 -1.89
CA GLY A 204 12.61 5.73 -0.50
C GLY A 204 11.81 6.83 0.21
N LEU A 205 11.03 7.64 -0.49
CA LEU A 205 10.15 8.63 0.14
C LEU A 205 9.04 7.95 0.95
N ILE A 206 8.82 8.44 2.18
CA ILE A 206 7.72 8.07 3.06
C ILE A 206 7.12 9.37 3.61
N ARG A 207 5.89 9.69 3.27
CA ARG A 207 5.17 10.84 3.84
C ARG A 207 4.52 10.40 5.15
N ILE A 208 4.56 11.24 6.19
CA ILE A 208 4.25 10.81 7.56
C ILE A 208 3.11 11.64 8.16
N VAL A 209 3.24 12.96 8.12
CA VAL A 209 2.28 13.91 8.71
C VAL A 209 1.83 14.89 7.64
N TRP A 210 0.54 15.20 7.63
CA TRP A 210 -0.10 16.05 6.63
C TRP A 210 -0.82 17.23 7.28
N ALA A 211 -0.76 18.38 6.62
CA ALA A 211 -1.67 19.48 6.84
C ALA A 211 -2.72 19.48 5.72
N HIS A 212 -3.98 19.71 6.08
CA HIS A 212 -5.10 19.75 5.14
C HIS A 212 -5.81 21.08 5.20
N LYS A 213 -6.48 21.45 4.10
CA LYS A 213 -7.27 22.71 4.01
C LYS A 213 -6.44 23.93 4.37
N ALA A 214 -5.24 23.96 3.83
CA ALA A 214 -4.22 24.93 4.17
C ALA A 214 -3.80 25.74 2.94
N TYR A 215 -2.97 26.74 3.18
CA TYR A 215 -2.33 27.59 2.18
C TYR A 215 -0.91 27.93 2.62
N ILE A 216 -0.07 28.35 1.68
CA ILE A 216 1.30 28.80 1.96
C ILE A 216 1.34 30.30 2.27
N GLY A 217 2.08 30.67 3.30
CA GLY A 217 2.49 32.03 3.62
C GLY A 217 3.96 32.24 3.28
N ASP A 218 4.26 33.43 2.76
CA ASP A 218 5.61 33.93 2.53
C ASP A 218 5.83 35.09 3.51
N ASN A 219 6.56 34.82 4.59
CA ASN A 219 6.82 35.76 5.67
C ASN A 219 8.21 36.39 5.55
N THR A 220 9.21 35.60 5.16
CA THR A 220 10.61 36.04 5.09
C THR A 220 11.30 35.46 3.86
N PRO A 221 11.94 36.29 3.00
CA PRO A 221 12.66 35.82 1.82
C PRO A 221 13.69 34.70 2.11
N PRO A 222 13.96 33.79 1.15
CA PRO A 222 13.44 33.77 -0.21
C PRO A 222 11.98 33.29 -0.29
N ILE A 223 11.34 33.54 -1.43
CA ILE A 223 10.01 32.99 -1.73
C ILE A 223 10.05 31.44 -1.71
N PRO A 224 8.91 30.77 -1.46
CA PRO A 224 8.82 29.31 -1.55
C PRO A 224 9.33 28.78 -2.91
N TYR A 225 10.07 27.68 -2.89
CA TYR A 225 10.66 27.06 -4.08
C TYR A 225 9.65 26.27 -4.91
N VAL A 226 8.69 25.60 -4.27
CA VAL A 226 7.68 24.75 -4.93
C VAL A 226 6.31 25.41 -4.89
N TYR A 227 5.90 25.89 -3.72
CA TYR A 227 4.53 26.36 -3.49
C TYR A 227 4.42 27.86 -3.74
N ASP A 228 4.25 28.27 -5.00
CA ASP A 228 4.04 29.68 -5.38
C ASP A 228 2.83 30.28 -4.64
N PRO A 229 3.00 31.36 -3.84
CA PRO A 229 1.91 32.03 -3.13
C PRO A 229 0.75 32.50 -4.04
N MET A 230 0.97 32.71 -5.34
CA MET A 230 -0.11 33.06 -6.28
C MET A 230 -1.06 31.89 -6.55
N THR A 231 -0.59 30.65 -6.38
CA THR A 231 -1.36 29.42 -6.64
C THR A 231 -1.74 28.70 -5.35
N TYR A 232 -0.90 28.81 -4.32
CA TYR A 232 -1.03 28.10 -3.05
C TYR A 232 -1.31 29.01 -1.86
N GLY A 233 -1.32 30.33 -2.05
CA GLY A 233 -1.47 31.29 -0.97
C GLY A 233 -2.91 31.49 -0.50
N LYS A 234 -3.08 32.38 0.47
CA LYS A 234 -4.39 32.67 1.07
C LYS A 234 -5.43 33.06 0.01
N GLY A 235 -6.58 32.40 0.03
CA GLY A 235 -7.70 32.67 -0.88
C GLY A 235 -7.61 31.97 -2.25
N THR A 236 -6.60 31.13 -2.47
CA THR A 236 -6.44 30.36 -3.73
C THR A 236 -7.15 29.00 -3.71
N GLY A 237 -7.60 28.55 -2.54
CA GLY A 237 -8.25 27.25 -2.33
C GLY A 237 -7.70 26.53 -1.11
N ASP A 238 -8.24 25.32 -0.88
CA ASP A 238 -7.75 24.39 0.14
C ASP A 238 -6.64 23.52 -0.49
N HIS A 239 -5.45 23.52 0.09
CA HIS A 239 -4.32 22.70 -0.33
C HIS A 239 -3.86 21.77 0.79
N ASP A 240 -3.17 20.71 0.41
CA ASP A 240 -2.54 19.77 1.32
C ASP A 240 -1.01 19.93 1.27
N PHE A 241 -0.35 19.71 2.40
CA PHE A 241 1.11 19.80 2.51
C PHE A 241 1.65 18.64 3.35
N VAL A 242 2.82 18.13 2.97
CA VAL A 242 3.55 17.14 3.76
C VAL A 242 4.37 17.88 4.80
N MET A 243 4.13 17.60 6.07
CA MET A 243 4.75 18.30 7.20
C MET A 243 5.92 17.50 7.82
N TYR A 244 5.84 16.18 7.72
CA TYR A 244 6.91 15.25 8.08
C TYR A 244 7.08 14.26 6.94
N ALA A 245 8.31 14.02 6.53
CA ALA A 245 8.64 12.98 5.57
C ALA A 245 9.93 12.27 5.96
N ALA A 246 10.14 11.08 5.40
CA ALA A 246 11.39 10.35 5.54
C ALA A 246 11.91 9.85 4.19
N GLU A 247 13.23 9.70 4.11
CA GLU A 247 13.92 9.02 3.02
C GLU A 247 14.62 7.78 3.58
N TYR A 248 14.24 6.62 3.04
CA TYR A 248 14.80 5.33 3.41
C TYR A 248 15.89 4.87 2.43
N PHE A 249 17.09 4.68 2.96
CA PHE A 249 18.28 4.21 2.24
C PHE A 249 18.40 2.69 2.36
N SER A 250 17.83 1.99 1.36
CA SER A 250 17.63 0.54 1.43
C SER A 250 18.90 -0.30 1.48
N ASP A 251 20.00 0.19 0.92
CA ASP A 251 21.31 -0.46 0.88
C ASP A 251 22.04 -0.37 2.24
N LYS A 252 21.75 0.67 3.02
CA LYS A 252 22.33 0.88 4.37
C LYS A 252 21.42 0.46 5.51
N ASN A 253 20.12 0.27 5.24
CA ASN A 253 19.09 0.21 6.27
C ASN A 253 19.10 1.46 7.16
N SER A 254 19.22 2.63 6.53
CA SER A 254 19.25 3.90 7.25
C SER A 254 18.07 4.77 6.85
N LEU A 255 17.64 5.64 7.75
CA LEU A 255 16.48 6.51 7.56
C LEU A 255 16.86 7.94 7.92
N VAL A 256 16.47 8.89 7.08
CA VAL A 256 16.47 10.32 7.43
C VAL A 256 15.01 10.76 7.53
N VAL A 257 14.61 11.34 8.66
CA VAL A 257 13.29 11.93 8.89
C VAL A 257 13.46 13.43 8.97
N VAL A 258 12.72 14.17 8.16
CA VAL A 258 12.69 15.64 8.17
C VAL A 258 11.30 16.11 8.59
N ALA A 259 11.25 17.08 9.49
CA ALA A 259 10.01 17.64 10.00
C ALA A 259 10.02 19.16 10.02
N GLY A 260 8.88 19.76 9.67
CA GLY A 260 8.69 21.20 9.76
C GLY A 260 8.49 21.74 11.18
N GLU A 261 8.16 20.87 12.13
CA GLU A 261 8.04 21.17 13.58
C GLU A 261 8.85 20.12 14.33
N SER A 262 9.47 20.51 15.44
CA SER A 262 10.28 19.56 16.20
C SER A 262 9.46 18.72 17.19
N LEU A 263 9.97 17.53 17.55
CA LEU A 263 9.44 16.74 18.67
C LEU A 263 9.75 17.43 20.01
N TYR A 264 10.87 18.16 20.05
CA TYR A 264 11.40 18.89 21.20
C TYR A 264 12.24 20.08 20.73
N GLY A 265 12.40 21.07 21.58
CA GLY A 265 13.45 22.06 21.37
C GLY A 265 13.13 23.25 20.47
N ASP A 266 11.86 23.45 20.17
CA ASP A 266 11.29 24.73 19.74
C ASP A 266 10.44 25.39 20.87
N TYR A 267 9.65 26.40 20.50
CA TYR A 267 8.74 27.13 21.40
C TYR A 267 7.55 26.29 21.91
N GLU A 268 6.88 25.53 21.06
CA GLU A 268 5.75 24.63 21.39
C GLU A 268 5.78 23.36 20.53
N PRO A 269 6.62 22.37 20.92
CA PRO A 269 6.91 21.22 20.06
C PRO A 269 5.71 20.28 19.87
N ALA A 270 5.82 19.41 18.86
CA ALA A 270 4.83 18.38 18.54
C ALA A 270 4.52 17.41 19.70
N TRP A 271 5.34 17.38 20.76
CA TRP A 271 5.03 16.66 22.01
C TRP A 271 3.80 17.20 22.75
N ALA A 272 3.36 18.44 22.51
CA ALA A 272 2.24 19.03 23.22
C ALA A 272 1.00 18.10 23.23
N SER A 273 0.47 17.82 24.43
CA SER A 273 -0.74 16.98 24.61
C SER A 273 -2.04 17.78 24.55
N SER A 274 -1.94 19.11 24.63
CA SER A 274 -3.04 20.03 24.42
C SER A 274 -2.53 21.42 24.09
N TYR A 275 -3.31 22.19 23.33
CA TYR A 275 -2.98 23.59 23.05
C TYR A 275 -4.26 24.41 22.86
N TYR A 276 -4.39 25.51 23.59
CA TYR A 276 -5.57 26.39 23.58
C TYR A 276 -6.94 25.69 23.74
N GLY A 277 -6.99 24.54 24.42
CA GLY A 277 -8.22 23.77 24.65
C GLY A 277 -8.47 22.66 23.61
N VAL A 278 -7.59 22.51 22.61
CA VAL A 278 -7.58 21.35 21.71
C VAL A 278 -6.77 20.24 22.38
N SER A 279 -7.32 19.03 22.44
CA SER A 279 -6.56 17.83 22.86
C SER A 279 -5.77 17.26 21.69
N LEU A 280 -4.55 16.82 21.94
CA LEU A 280 -3.59 16.39 20.92
C LEU A 280 -3.01 15.02 21.26
N ASP A 281 -2.60 14.26 20.25
CA ASP A 281 -1.91 12.97 20.42
C ASP A 281 -0.39 13.09 20.28
N GLY A 282 0.16 14.29 20.48
CA GLY A 282 1.59 14.59 20.41
C GLY A 282 2.49 13.56 21.12
N PRO A 283 2.28 13.27 22.42
CA PRO A 283 3.10 12.29 23.13
C PRO A 283 3.02 10.87 22.55
N LEU A 284 1.85 10.46 22.05
CA LEU A 284 1.67 9.12 21.46
C LEU A 284 2.36 9.04 20.09
N PHE A 285 2.23 10.09 19.27
CA PHE A 285 2.93 10.19 17.99
C PHE A 285 4.46 10.11 18.17
N VAL A 286 5.04 10.89 19.09
CA VAL A 286 6.49 10.85 19.37
C VAL A 286 6.93 9.47 19.83
N GLN A 287 6.17 8.83 20.74
CA GLN A 287 6.47 7.46 21.16
C GLN A 287 6.43 6.46 20.00
N ASN A 288 5.45 6.60 19.09
CA ASN A 288 5.30 5.73 17.94
C ASN A 288 6.42 5.92 16.92
N LEU A 289 6.91 7.15 16.70
CA LEU A 289 8.10 7.41 15.88
C LEU A 289 9.34 6.68 16.43
N ILE A 290 9.65 6.84 17.72
CA ILE A 290 10.81 6.13 18.31
C ILE A 290 10.64 4.61 18.20
N LYS A 291 9.43 4.09 18.50
CA LYS A 291 9.13 2.65 18.36
C LYS A 291 9.33 2.16 16.93
N TRP A 292 8.88 2.94 15.95
CA TRP A 292 9.07 2.64 14.53
C TRP A 292 10.55 2.60 14.16
N TRP A 293 11.33 3.59 14.57
CA TRP A 293 12.78 3.65 14.32
C TRP A 293 13.53 2.48 14.95
N VAL A 294 13.26 2.20 16.23
CA VAL A 294 13.79 1.03 16.94
C VAL A 294 13.45 -0.24 16.18
N LYS A 295 12.19 -0.43 15.77
CA LYS A 295 11.75 -1.62 15.03
C LYS A 295 12.47 -1.75 13.69
N LEU A 296 12.62 -0.65 12.95
CA LEU A 296 13.28 -0.60 11.64
C LEU A 296 14.76 -1.01 11.71
N ILE A 297 15.51 -0.50 12.69
CA ILE A 297 16.95 -0.75 12.78
C ILE A 297 17.29 -2.08 13.48
N THR A 298 16.39 -2.58 14.33
CA THR A 298 16.55 -3.89 14.99
C THR A 298 16.10 -5.05 14.12
N THR A 299 15.12 -4.84 13.23
CA THR A 299 14.69 -5.86 12.27
C THR A 299 15.48 -5.67 11.00
N GLY A 300 16.61 -6.38 10.85
CA GLY A 300 17.54 -6.17 9.73
C GLY A 300 16.90 -6.41 8.35
N PRO A 301 17.52 -5.93 7.25
CA PRO A 301 16.95 -6.04 5.90
C PRO A 301 16.60 -7.45 5.45
N ILE A 302 17.38 -8.44 5.89
CA ILE A 302 17.17 -9.85 5.56
C ILE A 302 15.88 -10.37 6.21
N GLU A 303 15.66 -10.05 7.48
CA GLU A 303 14.47 -10.48 8.22
C GLU A 303 13.20 -9.88 7.61
N ARG A 304 13.27 -8.61 7.17
CA ARG A 304 12.14 -7.96 6.48
C ARG A 304 11.83 -8.62 5.14
N LYS A 305 12.86 -8.82 4.30
CA LYS A 305 12.70 -9.53 3.02
C LYS A 305 12.17 -10.95 3.21
N LEU A 306 12.57 -11.65 4.27
CA LEU A 306 12.06 -12.98 4.60
C LEU A 306 10.58 -12.93 4.99
N GLY A 307 10.15 -11.92 5.76
CA GLY A 307 8.75 -11.67 6.09
C GLY A 307 7.89 -11.43 4.85
N ASP A 308 8.31 -10.53 3.97
CA ASP A 308 7.61 -10.22 2.71
C ASP A 308 7.50 -11.45 1.79
N LEU A 309 8.57 -12.23 1.70
CA LEU A 309 8.59 -13.48 0.94
C LEU A 309 7.61 -14.50 1.55
N SER A 310 7.58 -14.64 2.87
CA SER A 310 6.66 -15.53 3.58
C SER A 310 5.19 -15.14 3.33
N GLN A 311 4.87 -13.85 3.37
CA GLN A 311 3.54 -13.34 3.08
C GLN A 311 3.13 -13.64 1.63
N SER A 312 4.04 -13.39 0.68
CA SER A 312 3.81 -13.69 -0.73
C SER A 312 3.52 -15.18 -0.95
N VAL A 313 4.29 -16.08 -0.33
CA VAL A 313 4.07 -17.53 -0.39
C VAL A 313 2.71 -17.92 0.17
N SER A 314 2.26 -17.30 1.27
CA SER A 314 0.93 -17.52 1.84
C SER A 314 -0.19 -17.13 0.86
N THR A 315 -0.11 -15.95 0.26
CA THR A 315 -1.06 -15.49 -0.76
C THR A 315 -1.08 -16.43 -1.97
N LEU A 316 0.08 -16.83 -2.49
CA LEU A 316 0.16 -17.80 -3.59
C LEU A 316 -0.49 -19.14 -3.22
N SER A 317 -0.29 -19.62 -1.99
CA SER A 317 -0.93 -20.85 -1.50
C SER A 317 -2.46 -20.71 -1.46
N GLY A 318 -2.98 -19.56 -1.03
CA GLY A 318 -4.42 -19.28 -1.04
C GLY A 318 -5.01 -19.32 -2.45
N ASN A 319 -4.36 -18.64 -3.40
CA ASN A 319 -4.78 -18.63 -4.80
C ASN A 319 -4.73 -20.03 -5.43
N LEU A 320 -3.70 -20.82 -5.12
CA LEU A 320 -3.57 -22.19 -5.60
C LEU A 320 -4.72 -23.08 -5.11
N ASN A 321 -5.13 -22.94 -3.85
CA ASN A 321 -6.26 -23.68 -3.30
C ASN A 321 -7.57 -23.31 -4.00
N GLN A 322 -7.82 -22.01 -4.24
CA GLN A 322 -8.98 -21.56 -4.99
C GLN A 322 -9.01 -22.12 -6.42
N LEU A 323 -7.87 -22.08 -7.12
CA LEU A 323 -7.75 -22.64 -8.46
C LEU A 323 -8.00 -24.15 -8.45
N SER A 324 -7.47 -24.87 -7.46
CA SER A 324 -7.72 -26.31 -7.30
C SER A 324 -9.21 -26.62 -7.12
N SER A 325 -9.95 -25.81 -6.34
CA SER A 325 -11.39 -25.97 -6.18
C SER A 325 -12.15 -25.72 -7.48
N GLN A 326 -11.75 -24.71 -8.26
CA GLN A 326 -12.35 -24.43 -9.56
C GLN A 326 -12.13 -25.56 -10.56
N VAL A 327 -10.91 -26.11 -10.63
CA VAL A 327 -10.58 -27.26 -11.49
C VAL A 327 -11.42 -28.48 -11.13
N SER A 328 -11.57 -28.78 -9.83
CA SER A 328 -12.44 -29.88 -9.37
C SER A 328 -13.90 -29.67 -9.78
N SER A 329 -14.43 -28.46 -9.62
CA SER A 329 -15.80 -28.12 -10.04
C SER A 329 -16.00 -28.30 -11.55
N GLN A 330 -15.05 -27.84 -12.36
CA GLN A 330 -15.06 -28.06 -13.80
C GLN A 330 -14.98 -29.54 -14.15
N GLY A 331 -14.17 -30.33 -13.43
CA GLY A 331 -14.10 -31.78 -13.58
C GLY A 331 -15.46 -32.46 -13.38
N SER A 332 -16.20 -32.07 -12.33
CA SER A 332 -17.56 -32.57 -12.08
C SER A 332 -18.54 -32.16 -13.18
N ALA A 333 -18.45 -30.92 -13.68
CA ALA A 333 -19.28 -30.46 -14.79
C ALA A 333 -19.01 -31.26 -16.08
N ILE A 334 -17.75 -31.55 -16.38
CA ILE A 334 -17.36 -32.39 -17.52
C ILE A 334 -17.91 -33.81 -17.37
N GLN A 335 -17.84 -34.41 -16.18
CA GLN A 335 -18.41 -35.73 -15.93
C GLN A 335 -19.92 -35.74 -16.16
N LYS A 336 -20.63 -34.70 -15.70
CA LYS A 336 -22.07 -34.55 -15.98
C LYS A 336 -22.33 -34.46 -17.48
N MET A 337 -21.58 -33.62 -18.20
CA MET A 337 -21.71 -33.49 -19.65
C MET A 337 -21.43 -34.81 -20.38
N GLN A 338 -20.46 -35.61 -19.92
CA GLN A 338 -20.21 -36.94 -20.48
C GLN A 338 -21.41 -37.87 -20.29
N GLY A 339 -22.05 -37.83 -19.12
CA GLY A 339 -23.29 -38.56 -18.86
C GLY A 339 -24.44 -38.11 -19.76
N ASP A 340 -24.65 -36.80 -19.89
CA ASP A 340 -25.67 -36.21 -20.75
C ASP A 340 -25.46 -36.62 -22.23
N ILE A 341 -24.21 -36.59 -22.72
CA ILE A 341 -23.85 -37.04 -24.08
C ILE A 341 -24.17 -38.53 -24.29
N GLN A 342 -23.90 -39.39 -23.30
CA GLN A 342 -24.19 -40.81 -23.41
C GLN A 342 -25.70 -41.08 -23.46
N SER A 343 -26.49 -40.32 -22.68
CA SER A 343 -27.96 -40.40 -22.74
C SER A 343 -28.48 -40.01 -24.12
N ILE A 344 -28.02 -38.88 -24.66
CA ILE A 344 -28.39 -38.42 -26.00
C ILE A 344 -28.05 -39.47 -27.07
N LYS A 345 -26.88 -40.11 -26.96
CA LYS A 345 -26.49 -41.18 -27.89
C LYS A 345 -27.50 -42.34 -27.89
N ASN A 346 -27.94 -42.78 -26.71
CA ASN A 346 -28.92 -43.85 -26.58
C ASN A 346 -30.29 -43.45 -27.16
N ASP A 347 -30.70 -42.21 -26.97
CA ASP A 347 -31.95 -41.67 -27.53
C ASP A 347 -31.89 -41.64 -29.06
N VAL A 348 -30.76 -41.22 -29.65
CA VAL A 348 -30.54 -41.22 -31.10
C VAL A 348 -30.60 -42.64 -31.68
N ASP A 349 -29.98 -43.63 -31.02
CA ASP A 349 -30.03 -45.02 -31.44
C ASP A 349 -31.47 -45.57 -31.42
N SER A 350 -32.23 -45.23 -30.37
CA SER A 350 -33.65 -45.62 -30.23
C SER A 350 -34.53 -44.99 -31.31
N LEU A 351 -34.31 -43.71 -31.61
CA LEU A 351 -35.01 -43.01 -32.69
C LEU A 351 -34.71 -43.65 -34.04
N LYS A 352 -33.44 -43.98 -34.31
CA LYS A 352 -33.02 -44.66 -35.54
C LYS A 352 -33.72 -46.01 -35.71
N ALA A 353 -33.85 -46.79 -34.63
CA ALA A 353 -34.60 -48.04 -34.65
C ALA A 353 -36.09 -47.83 -34.99
N THR A 354 -36.71 -46.82 -34.39
CA THR A 354 -38.11 -46.45 -34.67
C THR A 354 -38.31 -46.05 -36.13
N VAL A 355 -37.42 -45.22 -36.68
CA VAL A 355 -37.44 -44.81 -38.09
C VAL A 355 -37.32 -46.02 -39.03
N ASN A 356 -36.42 -46.94 -38.74
CA ASN A 356 -36.26 -48.16 -39.53
C ASN A 356 -37.52 -49.04 -39.51
N SER A 357 -38.17 -49.16 -38.34
CA SER A 357 -39.43 -49.88 -38.20
C SER A 357 -40.54 -49.26 -39.05
N LEU A 358 -40.71 -47.93 -38.95
CA LEU A 358 -41.69 -47.19 -39.74
C LEU A 358 -41.44 -47.33 -41.24
N ALA A 359 -40.19 -47.24 -41.69
CA ALA A 359 -39.82 -47.45 -43.08
C ALA A 359 -40.25 -48.86 -43.58
N GLY A 360 -40.11 -49.88 -42.73
CA GLY A 360 -40.61 -51.23 -42.99
C GLY A 360 -42.13 -51.28 -43.18
N THR A 361 -42.89 -50.71 -42.24
CA THR A 361 -44.36 -50.63 -42.33
C THR A 361 -44.83 -49.88 -43.58
N VAL A 362 -44.18 -48.76 -43.93
CA VAL A 362 -44.51 -48.01 -45.15
C VAL A 362 -44.28 -48.86 -46.41
N ASN A 363 -43.19 -49.62 -46.47
CA ASN A 363 -42.93 -50.54 -47.58
C ASN A 363 -44.01 -51.64 -47.69
N GLU A 364 -44.43 -52.23 -46.57
CA GLU A 364 -45.50 -53.24 -46.56
C GLU A 364 -46.82 -52.68 -47.07
N LEU A 365 -47.24 -51.50 -46.58
CA LEU A 365 -48.44 -50.81 -47.06
C LEU A 365 -48.36 -50.48 -48.55
N MET A 366 -47.21 -50.02 -49.03
CA MET A 366 -47.02 -49.70 -50.45
C MET A 366 -47.20 -50.94 -51.34
N ILE A 367 -46.66 -52.10 -50.93
CA ILE A 367 -46.88 -53.38 -51.62
C ILE A 367 -48.38 -53.71 -51.66
N LEU A 368 -49.07 -53.54 -50.53
CA LEU A 368 -50.48 -53.87 -50.39
C LEU A 368 -51.36 -53.02 -51.33
N VAL A 369 -51.10 -51.70 -51.40
CA VAL A 369 -51.78 -50.78 -52.34
C VAL A 369 -51.52 -51.17 -53.80
N ILE A 370 -50.28 -51.56 -54.15
CA ILE A 370 -49.96 -52.03 -55.50
C ILE A 370 -50.75 -53.31 -55.84
N VAL A 371 -50.81 -54.27 -54.92
CA VAL A 371 -51.58 -55.53 -55.10
C VAL A 371 -53.06 -55.25 -55.30
N GLU A 372 -53.67 -54.37 -54.49
CA GLU A 372 -55.06 -53.96 -54.64
C GLU A 372 -55.32 -53.30 -55.99
N ALA A 373 -54.45 -52.39 -56.43
CA ALA A 373 -54.55 -51.74 -57.74
C ALA A 373 -54.50 -52.77 -58.88
N VAL A 374 -53.60 -53.76 -58.82
CA VAL A 374 -53.51 -54.85 -59.79
C VAL A 374 -54.78 -55.70 -59.80
N LEU A 375 -55.31 -56.07 -58.63
CA LEU A 375 -56.55 -56.84 -58.52
C LEU A 375 -57.74 -56.11 -59.15
N ILE A 376 -57.87 -54.80 -58.92
CA ILE A 376 -58.92 -53.97 -59.53
C ILE A 376 -58.80 -54.01 -61.07
N VAL A 377 -57.59 -53.86 -61.62
CA VAL A 377 -57.35 -53.96 -63.07
C VAL A 377 -57.74 -55.34 -63.62
N VAL A 378 -57.41 -56.43 -62.91
CA VAL A 378 -57.80 -57.80 -63.30
C VAL A 378 -59.32 -57.98 -63.29
N VAL A 379 -60.02 -57.49 -62.25
CA VAL A 379 -61.47 -57.56 -62.15
C VAL A 379 -62.13 -56.79 -63.29
N LEU A 380 -61.65 -55.58 -63.60
CA LEU A 380 -62.15 -54.79 -64.73
C LEU A 380 -61.94 -55.55 -66.06
N ALA A 381 -60.77 -56.13 -66.29
CA ALA A 381 -60.50 -56.94 -67.48
C ALA A 381 -61.45 -58.15 -67.59
N LEU A 382 -61.73 -58.84 -66.47
CA LEU A 382 -62.68 -59.94 -66.41
C LEU A 382 -64.13 -59.51 -66.68
N MET A 383 -64.53 -58.30 -66.24
CA MET A 383 -65.86 -57.75 -66.51
C MET A 383 -66.05 -57.49 -68.02
N PHE A 384 -65.03 -57.01 -68.73
CA PHE A 384 -65.07 -56.85 -70.20
C PHE A 384 -65.09 -58.19 -70.96
N LEU A 385 -64.68 -59.29 -70.32
CA LEU A 385 -64.75 -60.65 -70.91
C LEU A 385 -66.12 -61.33 -70.71
N ARG A 386 -67.02 -60.82 -69.85
CA ARG A 386 -68.38 -61.35 -69.68
C ARG A 386 -69.34 -60.76 -70.73
N LYS A 387 -69.62 -61.53 -71.78
CA LYS A 387 -70.77 -61.30 -72.68
C LYS A 387 -72.08 -61.25 -71.86
N PRO A 388 -73.02 -60.34 -72.16
CA PRO A 388 -74.31 -60.31 -71.48
C PRO A 388 -75.10 -61.60 -71.74
N LYS A 389 -75.62 -62.19 -70.66
CA LYS A 389 -76.63 -63.27 -70.70
C LYS A 389 -77.98 -62.64 -71.08
N ALA A 390 -78.61 -63.16 -72.12
CA ALA A 390 -79.92 -62.71 -72.60
C ALA A 390 -81.01 -62.88 -71.53
N SER A 391 -81.84 -61.84 -71.39
CA SER A 391 -83.13 -61.84 -70.71
C SER A 391 -84.17 -62.58 -71.55
N SER A 392 -84.91 -63.52 -70.95
CA SER A 392 -86.11 -64.13 -71.55
C SER A 392 -87.36 -63.59 -70.86
N ALA A 393 -88.25 -63.02 -71.66
CA ALA A 393 -89.59 -62.55 -71.30
C ALA A 393 -90.60 -63.71 -71.20
N THR A 394 -91.64 -63.55 -70.37
CA THR A 394 -92.93 -64.25 -70.54
C THR A 394 -94.13 -63.38 -70.08
N GLU A 395 -95.14 -63.32 -70.95
CA GLU A 395 -96.44 -62.60 -70.97
C GLU A 395 -97.55 -63.15 -70.04
N VAL A 396 -98.69 -62.41 -69.96
CA VAL A 396 -100.14 -62.82 -69.95
C VAL A 396 -101.00 -61.70 -69.28
N LYS A 397 -102.19 -61.20 -69.72
CA LYS A 397 -103.32 -61.70 -70.54
C LYS A 397 -104.24 -60.56 -71.09
N LYS A 398 -105.16 -60.98 -71.98
CA LYS A 398 -106.41 -60.35 -72.49
C LYS A 398 -107.04 -59.23 -71.68
#